data_AF-A0A6P5AGK7-F1
#
_entry.id   AF-A0A6P5AGK7-F1
#
_cell.length_a   1.000
_cell.length_b   1.000
_cell.length_c   1.000
_cell.angle_alpha   90.00
_cell.angle_beta   90.00
_cell.angle_gamma   90.00
#
_symmetry.space_group_name_H-M   'P 1'
#
loop_
_entity.id
_entity.type
_entity.pdbx_description
1 polymer ?
#
loop_
_entity_poly.entity_id
_entity_poly.type
_entity_poly.pdbx_seq_one_letter_code
_entity_poly.pdbx_strand_id
1 'polypeptide(L)'
;MPYLLISTQIRMECGPTIVGDAESDSDLMEYLGATLQQMLGNNFKEWRTPKSPRVVLDMLERRGWRVVGMTGIGQTCAWTLHKPLAPQKKQGNQEKAAANGELAPQKLSDMDLS
;
A
#
# COMPACT_ATOMS: atom_id res chain seq x y z
N MET A 1 2.02 -0.35 -1.99
CA MET A 1 2.26 -1.46 -1.04
C MET A 1 1.68 -1.08 0.33
N PRO A 2 0.44 -1.52 0.70
CA PRO A 2 -0.19 -1.17 1.98
C PRO A 2 0.18 -2.10 3.14
N TYR A 3 0.74 -3.28 2.86
CA TYR A 3 1.22 -4.22 3.86
C TYR A 3 2.72 -4.43 3.72
N LEU A 4 3.38 -4.68 4.84
CA LEU A 4 4.81 -4.95 4.91
C LEU A 4 5.06 -6.08 5.90
N LEU A 5 5.89 -7.03 5.50
CA LEU A 5 6.37 -8.11 6.37
C LEU A 5 7.84 -7.87 6.63
N ILE A 6 8.21 -7.73 7.91
CA ILE A 6 9.61 -7.68 8.31
C ILE A 6 9.90 -8.85 9.23
N SER A 7 11.14 -9.32 9.24
CA SER A 7 11.55 -10.40 10.12
C SER A 7 13.00 -10.30 10.54
N THR A 8 13.32 -10.91 11.67
CA THR A 8 14.70 -11.14 12.08
C THR A 8 14.81 -12.51 12.72
N GLN A 9 15.99 -13.12 12.63
CA GLN A 9 16.29 -14.30 13.43
C GLN A 9 16.73 -13.86 14.82
N ILE A 10 16.66 -14.75 15.81
CA ILE A 10 17.23 -14.45 17.13
C ILE A 10 18.72 -14.08 16.98
N ARG A 11 19.25 -13.12 17.74
CA ARG A 11 18.63 -12.34 18.84
C ARG A 11 17.99 -11.05 18.31
N MET A 12 16.80 -10.69 18.81
CA MET A 12 16.04 -9.50 18.34
C MET A 12 16.72 -8.16 18.69
N GLU A 13 17.70 -8.17 19.57
CA GLU A 13 18.45 -7.01 20.02
C GLU A 13 19.44 -6.51 18.94
N CYS A 14 19.80 -7.36 17.97
CA CYS A 14 20.70 -7.04 16.87
C CYS A 14 20.06 -7.30 15.50
N GLY A 15 20.64 -6.72 14.45
CA GLY A 15 20.32 -7.10 13.08
C GLY A 15 21.04 -8.37 12.63
N PRO A 16 20.85 -8.80 11.37
CA PRO A 16 20.10 -8.09 10.34
C PRO A 16 18.58 -8.25 10.45
N THR A 17 17.84 -7.26 9.98
CA THR A 17 16.39 -7.34 9.77
C THR A 17 16.11 -7.45 8.28
N ILE A 18 15.34 -8.46 7.86
CA ILE A 18 14.79 -8.57 6.52
C ILE A 18 13.57 -7.66 6.46
N VAL A 19 13.54 -6.73 5.52
CA VAL A 19 12.56 -5.64 5.46
C VAL A 19 11.71 -5.62 4.19
N GLY A 20 11.98 -6.53 3.24
CA GLY A 20 11.21 -6.61 2.00
C GLY A 20 11.71 -7.72 1.07
N ASP A 21 10.94 -7.96 0.03
CA ASP A 21 11.21 -8.86 -1.09
C ASP A 21 11.65 -8.08 -2.35
N ALA A 22 11.83 -8.77 -3.47
CA ALA A 22 12.28 -8.16 -4.72
C ALA A 22 11.31 -7.11 -5.31
N GLU A 23 10.03 -7.12 -4.93
CA GLU A 23 9.00 -6.22 -5.44
C GLU A 23 8.69 -5.06 -4.47
N SER A 24 9.41 -5.02 -3.35
CA SER A 24 9.25 -3.98 -2.34
C SER A 24 9.69 -2.61 -2.85
N ASP A 25 8.99 -1.57 -2.39
CA ASP A 25 9.24 -0.16 -2.72
C ASP A 25 10.69 0.26 -2.43
N SER A 26 11.46 0.56 -3.49
CA SER A 26 12.88 0.90 -3.41
C SER A 26 13.15 2.12 -2.53
N ASP A 27 12.29 3.14 -2.57
CA ASP A 27 12.48 4.38 -1.81
C ASP A 27 12.32 4.11 -0.32
N LEU A 28 11.41 3.21 0.03
CA LEU A 28 11.24 2.74 1.40
C LEU A 28 12.46 1.92 1.85
N MET A 29 12.96 1.03 1.01
CA MET A 29 14.12 0.18 1.33
C MET A 29 15.40 1.00 1.49
N GLU A 30 15.63 2.00 0.64
CA GLU A 30 16.73 2.94 0.77
C GLU A 30 16.62 3.75 2.07
N TYR A 31 15.43 4.25 2.41
CA TYR A 31 15.20 4.95 3.67
C TYR A 31 15.53 4.08 4.90
N LEU A 32 15.26 2.76 4.85
CA LEU A 32 15.62 1.81 5.90
C LEU A 32 17.12 1.45 5.92
N GLY A 33 17.90 1.94 4.95
CA GLY A 33 19.30 1.60 4.76
C GLY A 33 19.48 0.11 4.44
N ALA A 34 18.58 -0.46 3.65
CA ALA A 34 18.61 -1.86 3.27
C ALA A 34 19.34 -2.06 1.95
N THR A 35 19.92 -3.25 1.77
CA THR A 35 20.54 -3.70 0.53
C THR A 35 19.84 -4.94 0.01
N LEU A 36 19.60 -4.99 -1.30
CA LEU A 36 19.01 -6.16 -1.96
C LEU A 36 20.07 -7.27 -2.07
N GLN A 37 19.81 -8.40 -1.45
CA GLN A 37 20.74 -9.53 -1.38
C GLN A 37 20.05 -10.82 -1.84
N GLN A 38 20.84 -11.74 -2.38
CA GLN A 38 20.42 -13.11 -2.67
C GLN A 38 21.32 -14.06 -1.90
N MET A 39 20.76 -14.75 -0.92
CA MET A 39 21.50 -15.78 -0.19
C MET A 39 21.77 -16.97 -1.10
N LEU A 40 22.93 -17.60 -0.92
CA LEU A 40 23.28 -18.81 -1.67
C LEU A 40 22.23 -19.90 -1.42
N GLY A 41 21.70 -20.48 -2.51
CA GLY A 41 20.64 -21.49 -2.45
C GLY A 41 19.23 -20.93 -2.59
N ASN A 42 19.02 -19.62 -2.46
CA ASN A 42 17.71 -19.01 -2.70
C ASN A 42 17.53 -18.64 -4.17
N ASN A 43 16.32 -18.82 -4.69
CA ASN A 43 15.90 -18.35 -6.02
C ASN A 43 15.22 -16.96 -5.97
N PHE A 44 15.19 -16.32 -4.79
CA PHE A 44 14.59 -15.01 -4.56
C PHE A 44 15.60 -14.05 -3.94
N LYS A 45 15.32 -12.75 -4.07
CA LYS A 45 16.08 -11.67 -3.44
C LYS A 45 15.28 -11.05 -2.32
N GLU A 46 15.98 -10.53 -1.32
CA GLU A 46 15.38 -9.91 -0.15
C GLU A 46 16.18 -8.67 0.25
N TRP A 47 15.49 -7.66 0.76
CA TRP A 47 16.10 -6.46 1.31
C TRP A 47 16.48 -6.70 2.77
N ARG A 48 17.76 -6.51 3.09
CA ARG A 48 18.30 -6.66 4.44
C ARG A 48 18.92 -5.37 4.92
N THR A 49 18.64 -4.99 6.17
CA THR A 49 19.29 -3.87 6.86
C THR A 49 20.04 -4.39 8.09
N PRO A 50 21.23 -3.85 8.44
CA PRO A 50 21.97 -4.27 9.63
C PRO A 50 21.31 -3.79 10.94
N LYS A 51 20.25 -2.97 10.86
CA LYS A 51 19.53 -2.44 12.01
C LYS A 51 18.73 -3.55 12.72
N SER A 52 18.56 -3.42 14.03
CA SER A 52 17.68 -4.31 14.80
C SER A 52 16.20 -4.05 14.46
N PRO A 53 15.30 -5.03 14.63
CA PRO A 53 13.88 -4.88 14.33
C PRO A 53 13.25 -3.70 15.07
N ARG A 54 13.65 -3.43 16.32
CA ARG A 54 13.17 -2.28 17.10
C ARG A 54 13.43 -0.94 16.39
N VAL A 55 14.65 -0.75 15.87
CA VAL A 55 15.02 0.47 15.12
C VAL A 55 14.24 0.57 13.82
N VAL A 56 14.06 -0.55 13.12
CA VAL A 56 13.29 -0.60 11.88
C VAL A 56 11.83 -0.22 12.12
N LEU A 57 11.20 -0.76 13.18
CA LEU A 57 9.83 -0.43 13.57
C LEU A 57 9.68 1.06 13.88
N ASP A 58 10.61 1.68 14.62
CA ASP A 58 10.59 3.13 14.88
C ASP A 58 10.64 3.95 13.58
N MET A 59 11.47 3.52 12.61
CA MET A 59 11.60 4.20 11.32
C MET A 59 10.34 4.07 10.47
N LEU A 60 9.69 2.91 10.52
CA LEU A 60 8.45 2.61 9.82
C LEU A 60 7.27 3.39 10.42
N GLU A 61 7.19 3.51 11.75
CA GLU A 61 6.20 4.34 12.47
C GLU A 61 6.23 5.79 11.96
N ARG A 62 7.43 6.37 11.80
CA ARG A 62 7.61 7.74 11.24
C ARG A 62 7.11 7.89 9.81
N ARG A 63 6.99 6.79 9.07
CA ARG A 63 6.43 6.75 7.70
C ARG A 63 4.94 6.38 7.68
N GLY A 64 4.29 6.27 8.84
CA GLY A 64 2.87 6.00 9.00
C GLY A 64 2.49 4.52 8.91
N TRP A 65 3.45 3.62 9.12
CA TRP A 65 3.18 2.19 9.24
C TRP A 65 2.82 1.84 10.69
N ARG A 66 1.91 0.90 10.88
CA ARG A 66 1.54 0.40 12.21
C ARG A 66 1.65 -1.12 12.25
N VAL A 67 2.22 -1.65 13.33
CA VAL A 67 2.21 -3.11 13.58
C VAL A 67 0.77 -3.59 13.79
N VAL A 68 0.37 -4.61 13.04
CA VAL A 68 -0.96 -5.23 13.14
C VAL A 68 -0.88 -6.69 13.59
N GLY A 69 0.30 -7.30 13.55
CA GLY A 69 0.52 -8.65 14.04
C GLY A 69 2.00 -8.94 14.26
N MET A 70 2.28 -9.85 15.18
CA MET A 70 3.61 -10.38 15.45
C MET A 70 3.51 -11.88 15.69
N THR A 71 4.46 -12.66 15.17
CA THR A 71 4.53 -14.10 15.42
C THR A 71 5.98 -14.61 15.46
N GLY A 72 6.20 -15.71 16.16
CA GLY A 72 7.46 -16.46 16.16
C GLY A 72 7.33 -17.73 15.32
N ILE A 73 8.31 -17.98 14.46
CA ILE A 73 8.39 -19.15 13.56
C ILE A 73 9.79 -19.76 13.71
N GLY A 74 9.91 -20.78 14.55
CA GLY A 74 11.22 -21.36 14.89
C GLY A 74 12.13 -20.33 15.56
N GLN A 75 13.26 -20.01 14.92
CA GLN A 75 14.22 -18.99 15.39
C GLN A 75 13.95 -17.60 14.80
N THR A 76 12.87 -17.43 14.04
CA THR A 76 12.54 -16.18 13.36
C THR A 76 11.37 -15.49 14.08
N CYS A 77 11.48 -14.19 14.30
CA CYS A 77 10.36 -13.34 14.67
C CYS A 77 9.94 -12.51 13.46
N ALA A 78 8.64 -12.43 13.21
CA ALA A 78 8.06 -11.68 12.09
C ALA A 78 7.01 -10.70 12.57
N TRP A 79 6.96 -9.52 11.94
CA TRP A 79 5.98 -8.49 12.17
C TRP A 79 5.27 -8.15 10.87
N THR A 80 3.94 -8.09 10.95
CA THR A 80 3.09 -7.56 9.89
C THR A 80 2.78 -6.11 10.21
N LEU A 81 3.08 -5.21 9.28
CA LEU A 81 2.72 -3.80 9.35
C LEU A 81 1.72 -3.44 8.27
N HIS A 82 0.89 -2.45 8.56
CA HIS A 82 -0.09 -1.91 7.63
C HIS A 82 -0.01 -0.38 7.58
N LYS A 83 -0.11 0.15 6.36
CA LYS A 83 -0.30 1.57 6.05
C LYS A 83 -1.48 1.69 5.08
N PRO A 84 -2.57 2.39 5.45
CA PRO A 84 -3.72 2.54 4.57
C PRO A 84 -3.33 3.15 3.22
N LEU A 85 -3.93 2.66 2.14
CA LEU A 85 -3.89 3.37 0.87
C LEU A 85 -4.54 4.74 1.07
N ALA A 86 -3.93 5.80 0.54
CA ALA A 86 -4.51 7.14 0.61
C ALA A 86 -5.94 7.09 0.06
N PRO A 87 -6.92 7.75 0.71
CA PRO A 87 -8.28 7.79 0.19
C PRO A 87 -8.24 8.41 -1.20
N GLN A 88 -8.70 7.65 -2.19
CA GLN A 88 -8.88 8.15 -3.55
C GLN A 88 -9.82 9.35 -3.46
N LYS A 89 -9.37 10.54 -3.87
CA LYS A 89 -10.26 11.69 -4.00
C LYS A 89 -11.32 11.29 -5.04
N LYS A 90 -12.58 11.18 -4.62
CA LYS A 90 -13.70 11.00 -5.56
C LYS A 90 -13.63 12.16 -6.55
N GLN A 91 -13.29 11.88 -7.81
CA GLN A 91 -13.49 12.81 -8.91
C GLN A 91 -14.97 13.18 -8.90
N GLY A 92 -15.27 14.46 -8.67
CA GLY A 92 -16.63 14.95 -8.58
C GLY A 92 -17.36 14.71 -9.90
N ASN A 93 -18.58 14.18 -9.81
CA ASN A 93 -19.56 14.20 -10.89
C ASN A 93 -19.76 15.65 -11.36
N GLN A 94 -19.13 16.04 -12.46
CA GLN A 94 -19.68 17.04 -13.36
C GLN A 94 -20.75 16.35 -14.21
N GLU A 95 -22.00 16.41 -13.77
CA GLU A 95 -23.20 16.56 -14.62
C GLU A 95 -24.46 16.48 -13.75
N LYS A 96 -24.87 17.63 -13.23
CA LYS A 96 -26.29 17.92 -12.97
C LYS A 96 -26.54 19.39 -13.26
N ALA A 97 -26.71 19.70 -14.54
CA ALA A 97 -27.34 20.92 -15.02
C ALA A 97 -28.07 20.62 -16.34
N ALA A 98 -29.02 19.70 -16.31
CA ALA A 98 -30.15 19.71 -17.22
C ALA A 98 -31.39 19.81 -16.32
N ALA A 99 -31.78 21.06 -16.09
CA ALA A 99 -32.97 21.42 -15.33
C ALA A 99 -34.21 20.86 -16.02
N ASN A 100 -35.11 20.31 -15.21
CA ASN A 100 -36.49 20.01 -15.55
C ASN A 100 -37.16 21.22 -16.22
N GLY A 101 -37.73 21.01 -17.40
CA GLY A 101 -38.75 21.86 -18.01
C GLY A 101 -39.88 20.95 -18.50
N GLU A 102 -41.10 21.29 -18.11
CA GLU A 102 -42.32 20.48 -18.11
C GLU A 102 -42.81 19.96 -19.48
N LEU A 103 -43.53 18.84 -19.42
CA LEU A 103 -44.38 18.34 -20.50
C LEU A 103 -45.59 19.26 -20.73
N ALA A 104 -45.90 19.53 -22.00
CA ALA A 104 -47.29 19.63 -22.48
C ALA A 104 -47.38 19.09 -23.92
N PRO A 105 -48.35 18.20 -24.25
CA PRO A 105 -48.56 17.72 -25.61
C PRO A 105 -49.49 18.68 -26.36
N GLN A 106 -49.12 19.12 -27.56
CA GLN A 106 -50.07 19.78 -28.48
C GLN A 106 -50.17 19.01 -29.81
N LYS A 107 -51.40 19.01 -30.30
CA LYS A 107 -52.05 18.05 -31.19
C LYS A 107 -51.48 17.95 -32.60
N LEU A 108 -51.58 16.75 -33.14
CA LEU A 108 -51.58 16.41 -34.56
C LEU A 108 -52.94 16.81 -35.18
N SER A 109 -52.94 17.64 -36.21
CA SER A 109 -53.99 17.67 -37.25
C SER A 109 -53.49 18.44 -38.48
N ASP A 110 -53.09 17.65 -39.48
CA ASP A 110 -53.35 17.74 -40.93
C ASP A 110 -53.41 19.10 -41.65
N MET A 111 -52.52 19.18 -42.65
CA MET A 111 -52.77 19.58 -44.05
C MET A 111 -54.05 20.37 -44.35
N ASP A 112 -53.89 21.57 -44.92
CA ASP A 112 -54.65 21.90 -46.12
C ASP A 112 -53.90 22.92 -47.01
N LEU A 113 -54.04 22.67 -48.31
CA LEU A 113 -53.45 23.39 -49.44
C LEU A 113 -54.20 24.70 -49.71
N SER A 114 -53.47 25.78 -49.99
CA SER A 114 -53.80 26.76 -51.03
C SER A 114 -52.61 27.66 -51.35
#